data_AF-A0A1Q8B8D6-F1
#
_entry.id   AF-A0A1Q8B8D6-F1
#
_cell.length_a   1.000
_cell.length_b   1.000
_cell.length_c   1.000
_cell.angle_alpha   90.00
_cell.angle_beta   90.00
_cell.angle_gamma   90.00
#
_symmetry.space_group_name_H-M   'P 1'
#
loop_
_entity.id
_entity.type
_entity.pdbx_description
1 polymer ?
#
loop_
_entity_poly.entity_id
_entity_poly.type
_entity_poly.pdbx_seq_one_letter_code
_entity_poly.pdbx_strand_id
1 'polypeptide(L)'
;MATTAVSCLLLVLSVYGYLGYFPPLSASGTLAAPSSSWNPGVTCSPMVVTVEQVLGTQANSMGGATENGSMFNPGITSPLGSAKRWLTPGPTPSGWVSPGPPCTITNASGQVTSAFVEIHRIQRNYLYNEDYAVQYDPVNGGSAYPTGMNLSDTTFNAFTPGYATCTSTNTTGCMHTIHMEFDHDWKAAGYCGPNTACDPHAMAQATPAEPSPNCQKTPTPSACFIDVQGFVFFDTFHENDASHSFSGWEIHPLTAWRISTASPDFSLSANPSSMPILPGQLASSTVTVNSLNSFTGSVSFTTTVLPQPNSSGPTPTVAMNPSTIAVAASGTANSTLTATTASSDTGDYAVTVTGRSGNLTRSTVLSVHIVDFSIIANPTSLTIPIASSSQSTLTLASINGFSGNLGLAASVTPTSVTAGLSPSDPTTSLSASNLALSAGGSGTVTLTISASLLTTPGTYAVTVSATSGGVTHTTVVSIIVTLV
;
A
#
# COMPACT_ATOMS: atom_id res chain seq x y z
N MET A 1 -2.72 -64.96 28.26
CA MET A 1 -2.39 -64.31 26.97
C MET A 1 -3.43 -63.24 26.71
N ALA A 2 -3.14 -62.01 27.11
CA ALA A 2 -3.97 -60.84 26.85
C ALA A 2 -3.01 -59.70 26.48
N THR A 3 -3.10 -59.24 25.25
CA THR A 3 -2.22 -58.26 24.61
C THR A 3 -2.56 -56.85 25.07
N THR A 4 -1.57 -56.18 25.64
CA THR A 4 -1.53 -54.75 25.96
C THR A 4 -1.38 -53.91 24.67
N ALA A 5 -2.29 -52.99 24.42
CA ALA A 5 -2.13 -51.93 23.42
C ALA A 5 -1.55 -50.68 24.10
N VAL A 6 -0.34 -50.30 23.71
CA VAL A 6 0.30 -49.03 24.07
C VAL A 6 0.10 -48.07 22.89
N SER A 7 -0.73 -47.06 23.06
CA SER A 7 -0.81 -45.94 22.11
C SER A 7 0.21 -44.87 22.49
N CYS A 8 1.28 -44.75 21.71
CA CYS A 8 2.18 -43.60 21.71
C CYS A 8 1.45 -42.37 21.13
N LEU A 9 1.19 -41.38 21.97
CA LEU A 9 0.77 -40.04 21.53
C LEU A 9 2.04 -39.19 21.32
N LEU A 10 2.41 -39.00 20.06
CA LEU A 10 3.46 -38.07 19.64
C LEU A 10 2.95 -36.63 19.81
N LEU A 11 3.50 -35.93 20.79
CA LEU A 11 3.25 -34.51 21.04
C LEU A 11 4.10 -33.68 20.08
N VAL A 12 3.50 -33.18 19.00
CA VAL A 12 4.16 -32.20 18.11
C VAL A 12 4.03 -30.83 18.76
N LEU A 13 5.13 -30.33 19.36
CA LEU A 13 5.26 -28.92 19.74
C LEU A 13 5.33 -28.06 18.46
N SER A 14 4.24 -27.37 18.13
CA SER A 14 4.29 -26.25 17.18
C SER A 14 4.76 -24.99 17.91
N VAL A 15 6.07 -24.73 17.85
CA VAL A 15 6.65 -23.45 18.24
C VAL A 15 6.27 -22.42 17.17
N TYR A 16 5.28 -21.57 17.45
CA TYR A 16 5.04 -20.36 16.67
C TYR A 16 6.14 -19.35 17.00
N GLY A 17 7.23 -19.41 16.24
CA GLY A 17 8.19 -18.32 16.17
C GLY A 17 7.55 -17.13 15.45
N TYR A 18 7.27 -16.06 16.20
CA TYR A 18 6.94 -14.75 15.66
C TYR A 18 8.17 -14.21 14.91
N LEU A 19 8.27 -14.51 13.62
CA LEU A 19 9.05 -13.70 12.69
C LEU A 19 8.15 -12.57 12.23
N GLY A 20 8.49 -11.34 12.61
CA GLY A 20 7.87 -10.12 12.08
C GLY A 20 8.11 -10.03 10.58
N TYR A 21 7.19 -10.60 9.81
CA TYR A 21 7.09 -10.38 8.38
C TYR A 21 6.25 -9.13 8.18
N PHE A 22 6.91 -7.99 7.98
CA PHE A 22 6.26 -6.82 7.39
C PHE A 22 6.07 -7.12 5.90
N PRO A 23 4.84 -7.32 5.40
CA PRO A 23 4.64 -7.32 3.96
C PRO A 23 5.00 -5.93 3.44
N PRO A 24 5.65 -5.82 2.26
CA PRO A 24 5.87 -4.52 1.65
C PRO A 24 4.50 -3.88 1.38
N LEU A 25 4.42 -2.56 1.57
CA LEU A 25 3.28 -1.71 1.22
C LEU A 25 2.72 -2.16 -0.13
N SER A 26 1.59 -2.87 -0.11
CA SER A 26 0.80 -3.08 -1.30
C SER A 26 0.13 -1.75 -1.58
N ALA A 27 0.56 -1.09 -2.66
CA ALA A 27 -0.18 -0.01 -3.27
C ALA A 27 -1.55 -0.56 -3.68
N SER A 28 -2.53 -0.51 -2.78
CA SER A 28 -3.94 -0.82 -3.07
C SER A 28 -4.56 0.36 -3.81
N GLY A 29 -4.07 0.60 -5.02
CA GLY A 29 -4.93 0.98 -6.14
C GLY A 29 -5.16 -0.31 -6.91
N THR A 30 -6.41 -0.74 -7.06
CA THR A 30 -6.72 -1.90 -7.93
C THR A 30 -6.34 -1.52 -9.36
N LEU A 31 -5.12 -1.89 -9.78
CA LEU A 31 -4.74 -1.95 -11.19
C LEU A 31 -5.75 -2.86 -11.90
N ALA A 32 -6.13 -2.49 -13.14
CA ALA A 32 -7.06 -3.27 -13.93
C ALA A 32 -6.62 -4.74 -14.00
N ALA A 33 -7.59 -5.68 -14.08
CA ALA A 33 -7.30 -7.10 -14.25
C ALA A 33 -6.31 -7.31 -15.41
N PRO A 34 -5.35 -8.26 -15.31
CA PRO A 34 -4.33 -8.44 -16.33
C PRO A 34 -5.01 -8.74 -17.67
N SER A 35 -4.75 -7.88 -18.66
CA SER A 35 -5.11 -8.13 -20.06
C SER A 35 -4.30 -9.32 -20.58
N SER A 36 -4.70 -9.92 -21.69
CA SER A 36 -3.78 -10.78 -22.44
C SER A 36 -2.86 -9.90 -23.30
N SER A 37 -1.72 -10.46 -23.73
CA SER A 37 -0.96 -9.81 -24.80
C SER A 37 -1.84 -9.57 -26.03
N TRP A 38 -1.69 -8.42 -26.67
CA TRP A 38 -2.31 -8.08 -27.94
C TRP A 38 -1.50 -8.65 -29.11
N ASN A 39 -0.22 -8.97 -28.89
CA ASN A 39 0.59 -9.69 -29.86
C ASN A 39 0.43 -11.19 -29.61
N PRO A 40 -0.13 -11.97 -30.56
CA PRO A 40 -0.27 -13.43 -30.42
C PRO A 40 1.08 -14.15 -30.29
N GLY A 41 2.17 -13.48 -30.66
CA GLY A 41 3.55 -13.92 -30.47
C GLY A 41 4.11 -13.81 -29.06
N VAL A 42 3.34 -13.25 -28.11
CA VAL A 42 3.79 -13.04 -26.73
C VAL A 42 2.80 -13.72 -25.79
N THR A 43 3.26 -14.72 -25.05
CA THR A 43 2.43 -15.47 -24.10
C THR A 43 2.42 -14.89 -22.69
N CYS A 44 3.14 -13.78 -22.48
CA CYS A 44 3.21 -13.12 -21.17
C CYS A 44 1.92 -12.36 -20.87
N SER A 45 1.56 -12.29 -19.59
CA SER A 45 0.50 -11.41 -19.10
C SER A 45 1.13 -10.09 -18.63
N PRO A 46 0.73 -8.94 -19.18
CA PRO A 46 1.32 -7.67 -18.82
C PRO A 46 0.93 -7.24 -17.41
N MET A 47 1.85 -6.54 -16.75
CA MET A 47 1.53 -5.70 -15.61
C MET A 47 1.18 -4.30 -16.11
N VAL A 48 0.01 -3.78 -15.74
CA VAL A 48 -0.36 -2.40 -16.07
C VAL A 48 0.47 -1.46 -15.22
N VAL A 49 1.21 -0.56 -15.85
CA VAL A 49 2.09 0.42 -15.19
C VAL A 49 2.03 1.79 -15.87
N THR A 50 2.52 2.82 -15.18
CA THR A 50 2.82 4.13 -15.78
C THR A 50 4.28 4.21 -16.23
N VAL A 51 4.61 5.21 -17.05
CA VAL A 51 6.01 5.51 -17.41
C VAL A 51 6.86 5.73 -16.16
N GLU A 52 6.34 6.48 -15.19
CA GLU A 52 7.01 6.82 -13.93
C GLU A 52 7.26 5.60 -13.05
N GLN A 53 6.41 4.57 -13.12
CA GLN A 53 6.66 3.31 -12.39
C GLN A 53 7.80 2.51 -13.02
N VAL A 54 7.97 2.59 -14.34
CA VAL A 54 9.12 1.97 -15.03
C VAL A 54 10.40 2.76 -14.76
N LEU A 55 10.36 4.09 -14.85
CA LEU A 55 11.51 4.96 -14.60
C LEU A 55 11.92 4.98 -13.12
N GLY A 56 10.94 4.94 -12.22
CA GLY A 56 11.17 5.01 -10.78
C GLY A 56 11.31 6.43 -10.23
N THR A 57 11.89 6.54 -9.04
CA THR A 57 11.86 7.79 -8.25
C THR A 57 13.21 8.50 -8.12
N GLN A 58 14.28 7.92 -8.67
CA GLN A 58 15.63 8.48 -8.58
C GLN A 58 16.09 9.02 -9.94
N ALA A 59 16.47 10.30 -9.96
CA ALA A 59 17.03 10.97 -11.13
C ALA A 59 18.57 11.05 -11.04
N ASN A 60 19.24 10.98 -12.17
CA ASN A 60 20.67 11.26 -12.31
C ASN A 60 20.92 12.78 -12.40
N SER A 61 22.19 13.17 -12.52
CA SER A 61 22.61 14.59 -12.60
C SER A 61 22.09 15.32 -13.83
N MET A 62 21.65 14.61 -14.87
CA MET A 62 21.03 15.15 -16.08
C MET A 62 19.49 15.11 -16.02
N GLY A 63 18.92 14.65 -14.91
CA GLY A 63 17.48 14.64 -14.66
C GLY A 63 16.71 13.45 -15.22
N GLY A 64 17.36 12.52 -15.92
CA GLY A 64 16.74 11.27 -16.35
C GLY A 64 16.89 10.16 -15.30
N ALA A 65 16.19 9.05 -15.50
CA ALA A 65 16.03 8.04 -14.45
C ALA A 65 17.23 7.09 -14.33
N THR A 66 17.57 6.73 -13.08
CA THR A 66 18.60 5.74 -12.78
C THR A 66 18.02 4.32 -12.72
N GLU A 67 18.87 3.30 -12.90
CA GLU A 67 18.48 1.90 -12.69
C GLU A 67 17.90 1.68 -11.28
N ASN A 68 18.62 2.17 -10.26
CA ASN A 68 18.27 1.96 -8.85
C ASN A 68 16.96 2.62 -8.40
N GLY A 69 16.44 3.58 -9.17
CA GLY A 69 15.16 4.23 -8.87
C GLY A 69 13.95 3.35 -9.15
N SER A 70 14.08 2.38 -10.05
CA SER A 70 12.97 1.62 -10.59
C SER A 70 12.62 0.38 -9.79
N MET A 71 11.33 0.05 -9.73
CA MET A 71 10.84 -1.23 -9.22
C MET A 71 11.23 -2.41 -10.11
N PHE A 72 11.69 -2.15 -11.33
CA PHE A 72 12.14 -3.16 -12.28
C PHE A 72 13.63 -3.45 -12.19
N ASN A 73 14.45 -2.66 -11.49
CA ASN A 73 15.90 -2.89 -11.32
C ASN A 73 16.23 -4.37 -11.06
N PRO A 74 17.08 -5.06 -11.86
CA PRO A 74 17.97 -4.52 -12.92
C PRO A 74 17.37 -4.53 -14.35
N GLY A 75 16.06 -4.66 -14.46
CA GLY A 75 15.37 -4.94 -15.70
C GLY A 75 15.60 -6.38 -16.14
N ILE A 76 15.35 -6.66 -17.42
CA ILE A 76 15.69 -7.95 -18.01
C ILE A 76 17.20 -8.02 -18.22
N THR A 77 17.86 -8.92 -17.50
CA THR A 77 19.29 -9.19 -17.66
C THR A 77 19.50 -10.47 -18.47
N SER A 78 20.50 -10.48 -19.36
CA SER A 78 20.94 -11.68 -20.08
C SER A 78 22.46 -11.81 -20.02
N PRO A 79 23.00 -12.99 -19.68
CA PRO A 79 24.45 -13.22 -19.60
C PRO A 79 25.17 -13.18 -20.97
N LEU A 80 24.42 -12.99 -22.07
CA LEU A 80 24.93 -12.96 -23.45
C LEU A 80 24.64 -11.62 -24.17
N GLY A 81 24.29 -10.54 -23.45
CA GLY A 81 23.90 -9.25 -24.02
C GLY A 81 22.38 -9.03 -24.06
N SER A 82 21.92 -7.88 -24.59
CA SER A 82 20.53 -7.41 -24.58
C SER A 82 19.54 -8.51 -25.00
N ALA A 83 18.58 -8.84 -24.14
CA ALA A 83 17.77 -10.06 -24.24
C ALA A 83 16.61 -9.94 -25.24
N LYS A 84 16.90 -9.72 -26.53
CA LYS A 84 15.90 -9.44 -27.57
C LYS A 84 15.29 -10.71 -28.23
N ARG A 85 14.95 -11.74 -27.43
CA ARG A 85 14.78 -13.15 -27.86
C ARG A 85 13.30 -13.66 -28.11
N TRP A 86 13.11 -14.93 -28.54
CA TRP A 86 11.84 -15.61 -28.97
C TRP A 86 10.87 -16.13 -27.87
N LEU A 87 9.56 -15.81 -27.90
CA LEU A 87 8.65 -16.15 -26.78
C LEU A 87 7.49 -17.14 -26.99
N THR A 88 7.24 -17.67 -28.19
CA THR A 88 6.11 -18.60 -28.36
C THR A 88 6.47 -20.07 -28.14
N PRO A 89 5.55 -20.87 -27.59
CA PRO A 89 5.60 -22.32 -27.70
C PRO A 89 5.52 -22.75 -29.17
N GLY A 90 6.52 -23.46 -29.68
CA GLY A 90 6.58 -23.92 -31.07
C GLY A 90 8.01 -24.04 -31.59
N PRO A 91 8.20 -24.42 -32.87
CA PRO A 91 9.51 -24.37 -33.49
C PRO A 91 9.97 -22.92 -33.62
N THR A 92 11.16 -22.65 -33.10
CA THR A 92 11.87 -21.39 -33.28
C THR A 92 12.03 -21.08 -34.78
N PRO A 93 11.82 -19.83 -35.25
CA PRO A 93 12.03 -19.44 -36.62
C PRO A 93 13.45 -19.72 -37.03
N SER A 94 13.65 -19.96 -38.32
CA SER A 94 14.99 -20.13 -38.87
C SER A 94 15.86 -18.94 -38.48
N GLY A 95 16.96 -19.21 -37.79
CA GLY A 95 17.92 -18.19 -37.36
C GLY A 95 17.77 -17.67 -35.94
N TRP A 96 16.68 -18.05 -35.24
CA TRP A 96 16.44 -17.64 -33.87
C TRP A 96 16.97 -18.64 -32.82
N VAL A 97 17.39 -18.14 -31.67
CA VAL A 97 17.69 -18.95 -30.48
C VAL A 97 16.59 -18.77 -29.44
N SER A 98 15.99 -19.88 -29.01
CA SER A 98 14.99 -19.93 -27.92
C SER A 98 15.67 -20.12 -26.56
N PRO A 99 15.11 -19.59 -25.44
CA PRO A 99 13.86 -18.83 -25.32
C PRO A 99 14.08 -17.30 -25.26
N GLY A 100 12.97 -16.58 -25.13
CA GLY A 100 12.82 -15.13 -25.22
C GLY A 100 13.17 -14.33 -23.97
N PRO A 101 12.92 -13.01 -23.93
CA PRO A 101 12.94 -12.28 -22.67
C PRO A 101 11.94 -12.93 -21.71
N PRO A 102 12.32 -13.21 -20.46
CA PRO A 102 11.44 -13.92 -19.55
C PRO A 102 10.18 -13.08 -19.28
N CYS A 103 9.02 -13.73 -19.11
CA CYS A 103 7.80 -13.01 -18.74
C CYS A 103 7.90 -12.31 -17.38
N THR A 104 8.83 -12.74 -16.53
CA THR A 104 9.05 -12.21 -15.19
C THR A 104 10.53 -12.00 -14.92
N ILE A 105 10.84 -11.00 -14.09
CA ILE A 105 12.17 -10.81 -13.50
C ILE A 105 12.09 -10.91 -11.98
N THR A 106 13.22 -11.16 -11.35
CA THR A 106 13.40 -10.94 -9.91
C THR A 106 14.11 -9.61 -9.76
N ASN A 107 13.43 -8.62 -9.17
CA ASN A 107 14.03 -7.30 -8.98
C ASN A 107 15.04 -7.29 -7.81
N ALA A 108 15.73 -6.16 -7.62
CA ALA A 108 16.76 -5.98 -6.61
C ALA A 108 16.25 -6.13 -5.15
N SER A 109 14.93 -6.03 -4.91
CA SER A 109 14.32 -6.31 -3.60
C SER A 109 13.92 -7.78 -3.42
N GLY A 110 14.18 -8.65 -4.40
CA GLY A 110 13.86 -10.08 -4.39
C GLY A 110 12.41 -10.38 -4.77
N GLN A 111 11.66 -9.42 -5.30
CA GLN A 111 10.28 -9.61 -5.74
C GLN A 111 10.24 -10.13 -7.18
N VAL A 112 9.42 -11.14 -7.42
CA VAL A 112 9.08 -11.59 -8.78
C VAL A 112 8.02 -10.67 -9.35
N THR A 113 8.36 -9.93 -10.40
CA THR A 113 7.45 -9.02 -11.11
C THR A 113 7.38 -9.37 -12.59
N SER A 114 6.27 -9.02 -13.26
CA SER A 114 6.19 -9.18 -14.71
C SER A 114 7.22 -8.28 -15.37
N ALA A 115 8.00 -8.80 -16.31
CA ALA A 115 8.89 -8.02 -17.15
C ALA A 115 8.16 -7.43 -18.37
N PHE A 116 6.99 -8.01 -18.68
CA PHE A 116 6.07 -7.55 -19.72
C PHE A 116 5.08 -6.56 -19.12
N VAL A 117 4.97 -5.38 -19.69
CA VAL A 117 4.17 -4.27 -19.16
C VAL A 117 3.16 -3.75 -20.17
N GLU A 118 2.08 -3.15 -19.67
CA GLU A 118 1.11 -2.40 -20.44
C GLU A 118 1.05 -0.97 -19.91
N ILE A 119 1.22 0.02 -20.78
CA ILE A 119 1.20 1.44 -20.41
C ILE A 119 0.05 2.12 -21.13
N HIS A 120 -0.82 2.79 -20.39
CA HIS A 120 -2.01 3.44 -20.94
C HIS A 120 -1.80 4.93 -21.16
N ARG A 121 -2.47 5.42 -22.20
CA ARG A 121 -2.74 6.84 -22.43
C ARG A 121 -1.48 7.73 -22.45
N ILE A 122 -0.43 7.28 -23.11
CA ILE A 122 0.80 8.05 -23.34
C ILE A 122 0.76 8.77 -24.68
N GLN A 123 1.58 9.82 -24.82
CA GLN A 123 1.87 10.47 -26.09
C GLN A 123 3.21 9.97 -26.63
N ARG A 124 3.45 10.17 -27.93
CA ARG A 124 4.74 9.83 -28.56
C ARG A 124 5.32 10.96 -29.38
N ASN A 125 6.64 10.94 -29.51
CA ASN A 125 7.38 11.80 -30.43
C ASN A 125 7.39 11.20 -31.86
N TYR A 126 8.18 11.79 -32.77
CA TYR A 126 8.45 11.26 -34.10
C TYR A 126 9.13 9.88 -34.02
N LEU A 127 8.78 9.03 -34.99
CA LEU A 127 9.43 7.74 -35.19
C LEU A 127 10.68 7.95 -36.05
N TYR A 128 11.78 7.33 -35.65
CA TYR A 128 13.04 7.31 -36.37
C TYR A 128 13.40 5.88 -36.74
N ASN A 129 14.15 5.71 -37.83
CA ASN A 129 14.69 4.40 -38.21
C ASN A 129 16.20 4.44 -38.01
N GLU A 130 16.70 3.53 -37.19
CA GLU A 130 18.12 3.41 -36.85
C GLU A 130 18.51 1.94 -36.70
N ASP A 131 19.79 1.67 -36.44
CA ASP A 131 20.35 0.31 -36.35
C ASP A 131 19.89 -0.65 -37.47
N TYR A 132 20.30 -0.34 -38.71
CA TYR A 132 19.98 -1.19 -39.86
C TYR A 132 20.84 -2.46 -39.84
N ALA A 133 20.18 -3.62 -39.95
CA ALA A 133 20.84 -4.91 -40.08
C ALA A 133 20.26 -5.76 -41.21
N VAL A 134 21.05 -6.75 -41.62
CA VAL A 134 20.69 -7.79 -42.60
C VAL A 134 20.77 -9.20 -42.01
N GLN A 135 21.03 -9.29 -40.71
CA GLN A 135 21.22 -10.53 -39.96
C GLN A 135 20.76 -10.32 -38.52
N TYR A 136 20.30 -11.39 -37.89
CA TYR A 136 19.93 -11.40 -36.48
C TYR A 136 21.12 -11.02 -35.62
N ASP A 137 20.88 -10.36 -34.49
CA ASP A 137 21.92 -10.17 -33.47
C ASP A 137 22.51 -11.55 -33.08
N PRO A 138 23.82 -11.66 -32.80
CA PRO A 138 24.40 -12.91 -32.32
C PRO A 138 23.65 -13.55 -31.14
N VAL A 139 23.08 -12.74 -30.24
CA VAL A 139 22.26 -13.19 -29.10
C VAL A 139 20.98 -13.88 -29.54
N ASN A 140 20.45 -13.45 -30.69
CA ASN A 140 19.26 -13.97 -31.32
C ASN A 140 19.56 -15.06 -32.34
N GLY A 141 20.82 -15.35 -32.65
CA GLY A 141 21.26 -16.49 -33.45
C GLY A 141 22.14 -16.15 -34.66
N GLY A 142 22.33 -14.86 -34.96
CA GLY A 142 23.39 -14.40 -35.86
C GLY A 142 23.23 -14.69 -37.35
N SER A 143 22.15 -15.39 -37.76
CA SER A 143 21.97 -15.77 -39.17
C SER A 143 21.38 -14.63 -40.01
N ALA A 144 21.57 -14.69 -41.33
CA ALA A 144 21.00 -13.69 -42.24
C ALA A 144 19.47 -13.64 -42.16
N TYR A 145 18.91 -12.44 -42.29
CA TYR A 145 17.47 -12.26 -42.34
C TYR A 145 16.85 -13.02 -43.52
N PRO A 146 15.61 -13.50 -43.37
CA PRO A 146 14.89 -14.13 -44.47
C PRO A 146 14.91 -13.21 -45.70
N THR A 147 15.10 -13.79 -46.89
CA THR A 147 15.06 -13.06 -48.18
C THR A 147 16.07 -11.90 -48.34
N GLY A 148 17.10 -11.80 -47.49
CA GLY A 148 18.11 -10.75 -47.59
C GLY A 148 17.57 -9.35 -47.28
N MET A 149 16.54 -9.26 -46.44
CA MET A 149 15.97 -7.99 -46.00
C MET A 149 17.02 -7.12 -45.30
N ASN A 150 16.87 -5.80 -45.43
CA ASN A 150 17.59 -4.80 -44.64
C ASN A 150 16.56 -4.06 -43.77
N LEU A 151 16.56 -4.35 -42.47
CA LEU A 151 15.57 -3.86 -41.53
C LEU A 151 16.25 -3.03 -40.45
N SER A 152 15.56 -1.98 -40.00
CA SER A 152 16.02 -1.08 -38.96
C SER A 152 15.20 -1.27 -37.70
N ASP A 153 15.72 -0.86 -36.56
CA ASP A 153 14.91 -0.50 -35.42
C ASP A 153 14.03 0.70 -35.81
N THR A 154 12.83 0.76 -35.23
CA THR A 154 12.00 1.96 -35.34
C THR A 154 11.77 2.47 -33.92
N THR A 155 12.39 3.58 -33.61
CA THR A 155 12.53 4.09 -32.25
C THR A 155 11.78 5.39 -32.07
N PHE A 156 11.35 5.65 -30.84
CA PHE A 156 10.73 6.91 -30.46
C PHE A 156 10.71 7.04 -28.94
N ASN A 157 10.62 8.29 -28.47
CA ASN A 157 10.28 8.55 -27.07
C ASN A 157 8.77 8.65 -26.90
N ALA A 158 8.26 8.02 -25.85
CA ALA A 158 6.90 8.20 -25.39
C ALA A 158 6.89 8.84 -24.01
N PHE A 159 5.86 9.64 -23.72
CA PHE A 159 5.84 10.44 -22.50
C PHE A 159 4.46 10.61 -21.92
N THR A 160 4.43 10.86 -20.61
CA THR A 160 3.21 11.13 -19.86
C THR A 160 2.63 12.48 -20.28
N PRO A 161 1.34 12.55 -20.65
CA PRO A 161 0.70 13.80 -21.04
C PRO A 161 0.77 14.88 -19.95
N GLY A 162 0.97 16.13 -20.37
CA GLY A 162 0.99 17.30 -19.48
C GLY A 162 2.39 17.68 -18.96
N TYR A 163 3.41 16.89 -19.26
CA TYR A 163 4.81 17.23 -19.00
C TYR A 163 5.47 17.82 -20.25
N ALA A 164 6.49 18.66 -20.04
CA ALA A 164 7.31 19.17 -21.13
C ALA A 164 8.19 18.05 -21.71
N THR A 165 8.61 18.17 -22.97
CA THR A 165 9.59 17.23 -23.56
C THR A 165 10.94 17.32 -22.86
N CYS A 166 11.56 16.18 -22.56
CA CYS A 166 12.92 16.12 -22.03
C CYS A 166 13.94 16.66 -23.04
N THR A 167 14.78 17.62 -22.63
CA THR A 167 15.92 18.11 -23.40
C THR A 167 17.10 18.44 -22.48
N SER A 168 18.28 18.65 -23.05
CA SER A 168 19.47 19.08 -22.29
C SER A 168 19.31 20.45 -21.60
N THR A 169 18.33 21.26 -22.01
CA THR A 169 18.03 22.57 -21.42
C THR A 169 16.75 22.59 -20.59
N ASN A 170 15.94 21.53 -20.65
CA ASN A 170 14.73 21.35 -19.87
C ASN A 170 14.57 19.90 -19.42
N THR A 171 14.98 19.64 -18.18
CA THR A 171 14.99 18.28 -17.61
C THR A 171 13.68 17.90 -16.92
N THR A 172 12.70 18.82 -16.84
CA THR A 172 11.44 18.58 -16.12
C THR A 172 10.59 17.45 -16.71
N GLY A 173 10.84 17.08 -17.98
CA GLY A 173 10.17 16.00 -18.68
C GLY A 173 10.88 14.64 -18.64
N CYS A 174 12.13 14.59 -18.18
CA CYS A 174 12.97 13.40 -18.34
C CYS A 174 12.48 12.21 -17.49
N MET A 175 12.02 12.48 -16.26
CA MET A 175 11.35 11.47 -15.41
C MET A 175 9.92 11.12 -15.85
N HIS A 176 9.48 11.61 -17.01
CA HIS A 176 8.15 11.39 -17.58
C HIS A 176 8.22 10.92 -19.03
N THR A 177 9.41 10.54 -19.50
CA THR A 177 9.68 10.12 -20.88
C THR A 177 10.46 8.80 -20.88
N ILE A 178 10.04 7.83 -21.67
CA ILE A 178 10.68 6.53 -21.83
C ILE A 178 10.96 6.24 -23.30
N HIS A 179 12.09 5.61 -23.57
CA HIS A 179 12.47 5.18 -24.91
C HIS A 179 11.70 3.90 -25.30
N MET A 180 11.32 3.77 -26.57
CA MET A 180 10.55 2.63 -27.07
C MET A 180 11.04 2.21 -28.44
N GLU A 181 11.14 0.90 -28.65
CA GLU A 181 11.72 0.35 -29.88
C GLU A 181 10.89 -0.78 -30.48
N PHE A 182 10.50 -0.59 -31.74
CA PHE A 182 10.11 -1.71 -32.59
C PHE A 182 11.38 -2.35 -33.15
N ASP A 183 11.76 -3.47 -32.56
CA ASP A 183 13.00 -4.17 -32.83
C ASP A 183 13.06 -4.81 -34.24
N HIS A 184 14.20 -4.67 -34.90
CA HIS A 184 14.51 -5.12 -36.25
C HIS A 184 14.56 -6.65 -36.39
N ASP A 185 15.04 -7.36 -35.37
CA ASP A 185 15.01 -8.83 -35.34
C ASP A 185 13.55 -9.30 -35.25
N TRP A 186 12.75 -8.68 -34.38
CA TRP A 186 11.31 -8.97 -34.25
C TRP A 186 10.55 -8.70 -35.57
N LYS A 187 10.93 -7.67 -36.32
CA LYS A 187 10.43 -7.44 -37.69
C LYS A 187 10.85 -8.56 -38.63
N ALA A 188 12.13 -8.94 -38.64
CA ALA A 188 12.65 -10.01 -39.48
C ALA A 188 12.00 -11.37 -39.18
N ALA A 189 11.60 -11.61 -37.93
CA ALA A 189 10.89 -12.81 -37.47
C ALA A 189 9.40 -12.82 -37.82
N GLY A 190 8.83 -11.69 -38.25
CA GLY A 190 7.41 -11.54 -38.56
C GLY A 190 6.51 -11.31 -37.34
N TYR A 191 7.07 -11.00 -36.18
CA TYR A 191 6.28 -10.60 -35.00
C TYR A 191 5.89 -9.14 -34.98
N CYS A 192 6.61 -8.36 -35.76
CA CYS A 192 6.49 -6.93 -35.87
C CYS A 192 6.54 -6.51 -37.34
N GLY A 193 6.02 -5.31 -37.64
CA GLY A 193 5.93 -4.84 -39.02
C GLY A 193 4.53 -4.99 -39.62
N PRO A 194 4.41 -4.97 -40.97
CA PRO A 194 3.14 -4.79 -41.65
C PRO A 194 2.04 -5.76 -41.23
N ASN A 195 0.86 -5.23 -40.86
CA ASN A 195 -0.33 -5.98 -40.44
C ASN A 195 -0.18 -6.79 -39.13
N THR A 196 0.76 -6.41 -38.27
CA THR A 196 0.93 -6.99 -36.93
C THR A 196 0.45 -6.03 -35.84
N ALA A 197 0.38 -6.51 -34.59
CA ALA A 197 0.05 -5.68 -33.44
C ALA A 197 1.10 -4.60 -33.14
N CYS A 198 2.34 -4.76 -33.65
CA CYS A 198 3.40 -3.77 -33.56
C CYS A 198 3.85 -3.27 -34.94
N ASP A 199 2.89 -2.84 -35.75
CA ASP A 199 3.19 -2.20 -37.03
C ASP A 199 3.58 -0.71 -36.84
N PRO A 200 4.85 -0.30 -37.03
CA PRO A 200 5.26 1.10 -36.89
C PRO A 200 4.69 2.00 -37.99
N HIS A 201 4.43 1.47 -39.18
CA HIS A 201 3.88 2.24 -40.29
C HIS A 201 2.42 2.61 -40.01
N ALA A 202 1.64 1.63 -39.53
CA ALA A 202 0.27 1.90 -39.09
C ALA A 202 0.23 2.91 -37.93
N MET A 203 1.21 2.87 -37.00
CA MET A 203 1.30 3.86 -35.92
C MET A 203 1.54 5.27 -36.46
N ALA A 204 2.52 5.41 -37.36
CA ALA A 204 2.86 6.69 -37.96
C ALA A 204 1.68 7.33 -38.71
N GLN A 205 0.81 6.51 -39.32
CA GLN A 205 -0.39 6.97 -40.01
C GLN A 205 -1.56 7.29 -39.07
N ALA A 206 -1.75 6.48 -38.03
CA ALA A 206 -2.91 6.57 -37.15
C ALA A 206 -2.77 7.64 -36.06
N THR A 207 -1.54 7.96 -35.64
CA THR A 207 -1.30 8.85 -34.52
C THR A 207 -0.39 10.03 -34.91
N PRO A 208 -0.68 11.26 -34.47
CA PRO A 208 0.24 12.38 -34.65
C PRO A 208 1.47 12.23 -33.74
N ALA A 209 2.62 12.71 -34.20
CA ALA A 209 3.79 12.92 -33.35
C ALA A 209 3.66 14.24 -32.58
N GLU A 210 4.09 14.28 -31.33
CA GLU A 210 4.28 15.52 -30.59
C GLU A 210 5.69 16.12 -30.80
N PRO A 211 5.89 17.46 -30.74
CA PRO A 211 4.92 18.51 -30.44
C PRO A 211 4.22 19.00 -31.72
N SER A 212 3.19 18.29 -32.18
CA SER A 212 2.36 18.79 -33.26
C SER A 212 1.29 19.68 -32.63
N PRO A 213 1.01 20.88 -33.19
CA PRO A 213 -0.07 21.75 -32.70
C PRO A 213 -1.47 21.08 -32.70
N ASN A 214 -1.60 19.87 -33.25
CA ASN A 214 -2.85 19.11 -33.34
C ASN A 214 -3.28 18.45 -32.01
N CYS A 215 -2.36 18.08 -31.10
CA CYS A 215 -2.76 17.50 -29.81
C CYS A 215 -2.85 18.50 -28.66
N GLN A 216 -2.35 19.73 -28.84
CA GLN A 216 -2.35 20.76 -27.80
C GLN A 216 -3.51 21.78 -27.87
N LYS A 217 -4.27 21.88 -28.98
CA LYS A 217 -5.17 23.03 -29.24
C LYS A 217 -6.69 22.77 -29.32
N THR A 218 -7.19 21.54 -29.23
CA THR A 218 -8.63 21.24 -29.33
C THR A 218 -9.04 20.17 -28.31
N PRO A 219 -10.34 19.89 -28.04
CA PRO A 219 -10.73 18.79 -27.17
C PRO A 219 -10.08 17.54 -27.75
N THR A 220 -9.10 17.00 -27.05
CA THR A 220 -8.01 16.18 -27.61
C THR A 220 -8.55 15.03 -28.46
N PRO A 221 -8.18 14.92 -29.75
CA PRO A 221 -8.55 13.76 -30.56
C PRO A 221 -8.02 12.48 -29.87
N SER A 222 -8.85 11.44 -29.77
CA SER A 222 -8.44 10.16 -29.17
C SER A 222 -7.16 9.58 -29.78
N ALA A 223 -6.90 9.88 -31.06
CA ALA A 223 -5.70 9.49 -31.80
C ALA A 223 -4.37 10.03 -31.21
N CYS A 224 -4.41 11.04 -30.33
CA CYS A 224 -3.21 11.60 -29.69
C CYS A 224 -2.65 10.72 -28.56
N PHE A 225 -3.42 9.74 -28.09
CA PHE A 225 -3.00 8.88 -27.00
C PHE A 225 -2.92 7.44 -27.49
N ILE A 226 -1.86 6.75 -27.10
CA ILE A 226 -1.67 5.33 -27.36
C ILE A 226 -1.63 4.55 -26.06
N ASP A 227 -2.05 3.29 -26.14
CA ASP A 227 -1.66 2.28 -25.18
C ASP A 227 -0.61 1.37 -25.83
N VAL A 228 0.32 0.85 -25.05
CA VAL A 228 1.38 -0.03 -25.54
C VAL A 228 1.60 -1.24 -24.65
N GLN A 229 2.16 -2.30 -25.22
CA GLN A 229 2.69 -3.44 -24.50
C GLN A 229 4.11 -3.77 -24.94
N GLY A 230 4.99 -4.08 -24.01
CA GLY A 230 6.36 -4.47 -24.31
C GLY A 230 7.17 -4.89 -23.09
N PHE A 231 8.45 -5.16 -23.30
CA PHE A 231 9.35 -5.63 -22.25
C PHE A 231 10.16 -4.48 -21.66
N VAL A 232 10.25 -4.44 -20.33
CA VAL A 232 11.07 -3.44 -19.63
C VAL A 232 12.53 -3.87 -19.67
N PHE A 233 13.38 -3.01 -20.22
CA PHE A 233 14.81 -3.22 -20.33
C PHE A 233 15.58 -2.00 -19.78
N PHE A 234 16.82 -2.25 -19.34
CA PHE A 234 17.74 -1.20 -18.93
C PHE A 234 19.01 -1.26 -19.79
N ASP A 235 19.18 -0.28 -20.66
CA ASP A 235 20.34 -0.13 -21.51
C ASP A 235 21.41 0.74 -20.84
N THR A 236 22.49 0.09 -20.40
CA THR A 236 23.64 0.73 -19.76
C THR A 236 24.45 1.63 -20.70
N PHE A 237 24.28 1.51 -22.03
CA PHE A 237 25.02 2.32 -23.01
C PHE A 237 24.38 3.69 -23.24
N HIS A 238 23.08 3.84 -22.98
CA HIS A 238 22.31 5.04 -23.29
C HIS A 238 21.84 5.82 -22.05
N GLU A 239 22.36 5.50 -20.85
CA GLU A 239 22.00 6.14 -19.57
C GLU A 239 22.09 7.66 -19.56
N ASN A 240 22.92 8.23 -20.44
CA ASN A 240 23.25 9.64 -20.48
C ASN A 240 22.88 10.30 -21.83
N ASP A 241 22.20 9.56 -22.70
CA ASP A 241 21.94 10.02 -24.06
C ASP A 241 20.63 10.80 -24.14
N ALA A 242 20.67 11.95 -24.80
CA ALA A 242 19.50 12.81 -24.95
C ALA A 242 18.36 12.13 -25.75
N SER A 243 18.70 11.23 -26.67
CA SER A 243 17.74 10.40 -27.41
C SER A 243 16.96 9.45 -26.49
N HIS A 244 17.56 9.01 -25.38
CA HIS A 244 16.92 8.17 -24.35
C HIS A 244 16.48 8.98 -23.12
N SER A 245 16.33 10.30 -23.26
CA SER A 245 15.91 11.17 -22.16
C SER A 245 16.82 11.09 -20.92
N PHE A 246 18.12 10.86 -21.16
CA PHE A 246 19.13 10.66 -20.11
C PHE A 246 18.78 9.51 -19.16
N SER A 247 18.21 8.43 -19.68
CA SER A 247 17.86 7.23 -18.91
C SER A 247 18.17 5.96 -19.70
N GLY A 248 18.63 4.90 -19.02
CA GLY A 248 18.77 3.59 -19.66
C GLY A 248 17.45 2.83 -19.77
N TRP A 249 16.37 3.28 -19.12
CA TRP A 249 15.09 2.58 -19.13
C TRP A 249 14.39 2.69 -20.49
N GLU A 250 13.96 1.54 -21.01
CA GLU A 250 13.25 1.46 -22.28
C GLU A 250 12.19 0.35 -22.29
N ILE A 251 11.26 0.48 -23.25
CA ILE A 251 10.39 -0.63 -23.65
C ILE A 251 10.95 -1.24 -24.92
N HIS A 252 11.66 -2.35 -24.75
CA HIS A 252 12.38 -3.03 -25.82
C HIS A 252 12.32 -4.56 -25.63
N PRO A 253 11.68 -5.30 -26.56
CA PRO A 253 10.93 -4.79 -27.71
C PRO A 253 9.56 -4.26 -27.29
N LEU A 254 9.10 -3.25 -28.03
CA LEU A 254 7.69 -2.85 -28.09
C LEU A 254 6.93 -3.88 -28.94
N THR A 255 6.02 -4.61 -28.31
CA THR A 255 5.39 -5.79 -28.91
C THR A 255 3.99 -5.52 -29.44
N ALA A 256 3.32 -4.48 -28.97
CA ALA A 256 2.03 -4.06 -29.49
C ALA A 256 1.70 -2.62 -29.12
N TRP A 257 0.81 -2.00 -29.91
CA TRP A 257 0.21 -0.70 -29.60
C TRP A 257 -1.22 -0.60 -30.12
N ARG A 258 -1.97 0.38 -29.60
CA ARG A 258 -3.29 0.79 -30.13
C ARG A 258 -3.61 2.24 -29.78
N ILE A 259 -4.61 2.83 -30.44
CA ILE A 259 -5.19 4.10 -29.98
C ILE A 259 -5.82 3.88 -28.61
N SER A 260 -5.47 4.74 -27.65
CA SER A 260 -5.99 4.64 -26.29
C SER A 260 -7.48 4.95 -26.26
N THR A 261 -8.24 4.04 -25.66
CA THR A 261 -9.65 4.28 -25.30
C THR A 261 -9.80 4.61 -23.82
N ALA A 262 -8.68 4.64 -23.07
CA ALA A 262 -8.68 4.90 -21.64
C ALA A 262 -8.98 6.37 -21.36
N SER A 263 -9.92 6.63 -20.46
CA SER A 263 -10.26 7.98 -20.01
C SER A 263 -9.52 8.33 -18.71
N PRO A 264 -9.15 9.61 -18.48
CA PRO A 264 -8.49 10.01 -17.24
C PRO A 264 -9.42 9.74 -16.07
N ASP A 265 -8.87 9.20 -14.99
CA ASP A 265 -9.62 8.81 -13.81
C ASP A 265 -8.73 8.85 -12.56
N PHE A 266 -9.30 8.63 -11.38
CA PHE A 266 -8.50 8.45 -10.17
C PHE A 266 -9.08 7.33 -9.29
N SER A 267 -8.28 6.89 -8.33
CA SER A 267 -8.73 6.00 -7.27
C SER A 267 -8.45 6.61 -5.89
N LEU A 268 -9.18 6.14 -4.89
CA LEU A 268 -8.99 6.53 -3.49
C LEU A 268 -8.67 5.30 -2.65
N SER A 269 -7.67 5.43 -1.79
CA SER A 269 -7.34 4.45 -0.75
C SER A 269 -7.17 5.15 0.60
N ALA A 270 -7.41 4.44 1.70
CA ALA A 270 -7.23 4.96 3.05
C ALA A 270 -6.35 4.02 3.88
N ASN A 271 -5.39 4.58 4.62
CA ASN A 271 -4.52 3.83 5.52
C ASN A 271 -4.26 4.60 6.83
N PRO A 272 -4.63 4.04 7.99
CA PRO A 272 -5.37 2.78 8.18
C PRO A 272 -6.82 2.86 7.69
N SER A 273 -7.39 1.73 7.27
CA SER A 273 -8.81 1.61 6.87
C SER A 273 -9.75 1.30 8.04
N SER A 274 -9.19 1.07 9.23
CA SER A 274 -9.92 0.84 10.48
C SER A 274 -9.22 1.60 11.60
N MET A 275 -9.98 2.38 12.36
CA MET A 275 -9.48 3.24 13.43
C MET A 275 -10.15 2.88 14.75
N PRO A 276 -9.46 2.21 15.69
CA PRO A 276 -9.90 2.11 17.06
C PRO A 276 -9.69 3.47 17.76
N ILE A 277 -10.75 4.04 18.32
CA ILE A 277 -10.73 5.34 19.00
C ILE A 277 -11.37 5.17 20.37
N LEU A 278 -10.70 5.64 21.42
CA LEU A 278 -11.30 5.71 22.75
C LEU A 278 -12.33 6.86 22.81
N PRO A 279 -13.40 6.76 23.62
CA PRO A 279 -14.37 7.84 23.77
C PRO A 279 -13.74 9.18 24.11
N GLY A 280 -14.18 10.24 23.44
CA GLY A 280 -13.66 11.60 23.63
C GLY A 280 -12.29 11.85 23.01
N GLN A 281 -11.73 10.89 22.25
CA GLN A 281 -10.43 11.00 21.58
C GLN A 281 -10.58 11.18 20.08
N LEU A 282 -9.44 11.40 19.42
CA LEU A 282 -9.31 11.48 17.97
C LEU A 282 -8.34 10.43 17.43
N ALA A 283 -8.53 10.07 16.16
CA ALA A 283 -7.59 9.30 15.36
C ALA A 283 -7.56 9.84 13.93
N SER A 284 -6.57 9.42 13.14
CA SER A 284 -6.44 9.87 11.76
C SER A 284 -6.07 8.75 10.79
N SER A 285 -6.50 8.91 9.54
CA SER A 285 -6.20 8.06 8.40
C SER A 285 -5.70 8.89 7.23
N THR A 286 -4.66 8.42 6.54
CA THR A 286 -4.20 9.05 5.30
C THR A 286 -5.04 8.53 4.14
N VAL A 287 -5.74 9.44 3.47
CA VAL A 287 -6.45 9.19 2.21
C VAL A 287 -5.53 9.57 1.05
N THR A 288 -5.23 8.59 0.21
CA THR A 288 -4.39 8.75 -0.98
C THR A 288 -5.25 8.77 -2.23
N VAL A 289 -5.06 9.79 -3.07
CA VAL A 289 -5.54 9.85 -4.45
C VAL A 289 -4.44 9.30 -5.35
N ASN A 290 -4.76 8.30 -6.18
CA ASN A 290 -3.85 7.81 -7.21
C ASN A 290 -4.40 8.22 -8.59
N SER A 291 -3.57 8.88 -9.40
CA SER A 291 -3.89 9.20 -10.79
C SER A 291 -3.98 7.92 -11.61
N LEU A 292 -5.01 7.80 -12.47
CA LEU A 292 -5.20 6.73 -13.44
C LEU A 292 -5.31 7.33 -14.84
N ASN A 293 -4.67 6.71 -15.82
CA ASN A 293 -4.68 7.17 -17.22
C ASN A 293 -4.32 8.66 -17.32
N SER A 294 -3.21 9.05 -16.68
CA SER A 294 -2.66 10.41 -16.69
C SER A 294 -3.63 11.50 -16.24
N PHE A 295 -4.55 11.16 -15.32
CA PHE A 295 -5.43 12.14 -14.70
C PHE A 295 -4.64 13.23 -13.99
N THR A 296 -4.99 14.47 -14.30
CA THR A 296 -4.51 15.68 -13.64
C THR A 296 -5.70 16.48 -13.16
N GLY A 297 -5.60 17.07 -11.99
CA GLY A 297 -6.61 18.00 -11.51
C GLY A 297 -6.76 18.02 -10.01
N SER A 298 -7.71 18.83 -9.57
CA SER A 298 -8.07 18.95 -8.16
C SER A 298 -9.17 17.96 -7.79
N VAL A 299 -8.96 17.21 -6.71
CA VAL A 299 -9.95 16.31 -6.10
C VAL A 299 -10.43 16.94 -4.81
N SER A 300 -11.71 17.30 -4.76
CA SER A 300 -12.38 17.82 -3.56
C SER A 300 -13.06 16.69 -2.80
N PHE A 301 -12.91 16.67 -1.48
CA PHE A 301 -13.45 15.62 -0.63
C PHE A 301 -14.72 16.03 0.10
N THR A 302 -15.62 15.08 0.23
CA THR A 302 -16.78 15.12 1.13
C THR A 302 -16.82 13.82 1.93
N THR A 303 -17.40 13.87 3.12
CA THR A 303 -17.46 12.72 4.04
C THR A 303 -18.89 12.50 4.50
N THR A 304 -19.27 11.24 4.66
CA THR A 304 -20.52 10.84 5.31
C THR A 304 -20.21 9.80 6.37
N VAL A 305 -20.88 9.88 7.52
CA VAL A 305 -20.72 8.96 8.64
C VAL A 305 -22.04 8.24 8.86
N LEU A 306 -22.02 6.91 8.79
CA LEU A 306 -23.18 6.06 8.96
C LEU A 306 -23.04 5.24 10.26
N PRO A 307 -23.88 5.49 11.27
CA PRO A 307 -23.92 4.65 12.48
C PRO A 307 -24.28 3.20 12.16
N GLN A 308 -23.59 2.25 12.81
CA GLN A 308 -23.90 0.81 12.75
C GLN A 308 -24.87 0.40 13.87
N PRO A 309 -25.49 -0.79 13.82
CA PRO A 309 -26.52 -1.18 14.80
C PRO A 309 -26.08 -1.19 16.28
N ASN A 310 -24.78 -1.32 16.56
CA ASN A 310 -24.21 -1.30 17.91
C ASN A 310 -23.84 0.12 18.40
N SER A 311 -24.14 1.17 17.63
CA SER A 311 -23.75 2.54 17.96
C SER A 311 -24.74 3.22 18.89
N SER A 312 -24.20 4.05 19.78
CA SER A 312 -24.95 4.94 20.67
C SER A 312 -24.15 6.21 20.94
N GLY A 313 -24.86 7.31 21.21
CA GLY A 313 -24.28 8.65 21.37
C GLY A 313 -24.43 9.54 20.13
N PRO A 314 -23.88 10.76 20.13
CA PRO A 314 -23.76 11.56 18.92
C PRO A 314 -22.88 10.87 17.88
N THR A 315 -23.12 11.17 16.61
CA THR A 315 -22.29 10.65 15.52
C THR A 315 -20.91 11.33 15.55
N PRO A 316 -19.80 10.58 15.42
CA PRO A 316 -18.46 11.15 15.34
C PRO A 316 -18.34 12.19 14.24
N THR A 317 -17.54 13.22 14.51
CA THR A 317 -17.21 14.24 13.51
C THR A 317 -15.97 13.82 12.73
N VAL A 318 -15.99 14.05 11.42
CA VAL A 318 -14.88 13.70 10.52
C VAL A 318 -14.53 14.88 9.62
N ALA A 319 -13.24 15.14 9.44
CA ALA A 319 -12.76 16.25 8.62
C ALA A 319 -11.57 15.83 7.76
N MET A 320 -11.53 16.36 6.53
CA MET A 320 -10.40 16.20 5.61
C MET A 320 -9.51 17.43 5.66
N ASN A 321 -8.20 17.25 5.84
CA ASN A 321 -7.23 18.33 5.78
C ASN A 321 -6.00 17.92 4.95
N PRO A 322 -5.76 18.58 3.79
CA PRO A 322 -6.63 19.57 3.13
C PRO A 322 -7.91 18.94 2.53
N SER A 323 -9.00 19.72 2.42
CA SER A 323 -10.28 19.26 1.85
C SER A 323 -10.30 19.18 0.32
N THR A 324 -9.26 19.69 -0.34
CA THR A 324 -9.04 19.56 -1.79
C THR A 324 -7.55 19.42 -2.03
N ILE A 325 -7.16 18.47 -2.88
CA ILE A 325 -5.76 18.25 -3.27
C ILE A 325 -5.61 18.23 -4.78
N ALA A 326 -4.49 18.75 -5.27
CA ALA A 326 -4.11 18.63 -6.67
C ALA A 326 -3.28 17.35 -6.86
N VAL A 327 -3.60 16.58 -7.90
CA VAL A 327 -2.81 15.41 -8.32
C VAL A 327 -2.22 15.66 -9.71
N ALA A 328 -0.94 15.33 -9.85
CA ALA A 328 -0.24 15.36 -11.13
C ALA A 328 -0.50 14.05 -11.92
N ALA A 329 -0.24 14.06 -13.23
CA ALA A 329 -0.40 12.88 -14.06
C ALA A 329 0.51 11.76 -13.54
N SER A 330 -0.03 10.54 -13.45
CA SER A 330 0.67 9.37 -12.90
C SER A 330 1.19 9.52 -11.47
N GLY A 331 0.79 10.60 -10.78
CA GLY A 331 1.22 10.91 -9.42
C GLY A 331 0.23 10.42 -8.36
N THR A 332 0.66 10.60 -7.11
CA THR A 332 -0.19 10.42 -5.93
C THR A 332 -0.25 11.71 -5.12
N ALA A 333 -1.35 11.92 -4.41
CA ALA A 333 -1.52 13.03 -3.50
C ALA A 333 -2.28 12.57 -2.24
N ASN A 334 -1.95 13.15 -1.08
CA ASN A 334 -2.49 12.71 0.21
C ASN A 334 -3.29 13.80 0.90
N SER A 335 -4.35 13.39 1.61
CA SER A 335 -5.09 14.21 2.57
C SER A 335 -5.30 13.41 3.85
N THR A 336 -5.32 14.09 5.00
CA THR A 336 -5.56 13.45 6.29
C THR A 336 -7.03 13.54 6.65
N LEU A 337 -7.67 12.39 6.86
CA LEU A 337 -8.97 12.29 7.52
C LEU A 337 -8.74 12.22 9.04
N THR A 338 -9.32 13.14 9.80
CA THR A 338 -9.35 13.06 11.27
C THR A 338 -10.77 12.77 11.73
N ALA A 339 -10.93 11.74 12.57
CA ALA A 339 -12.18 11.40 13.23
C ALA A 339 -12.10 11.76 14.71
N THR A 340 -13.12 12.44 15.23
CA THR A 340 -13.22 12.88 16.62
C THR A 340 -14.52 12.35 17.22
N THR A 341 -14.39 11.67 18.35
CA THR A 341 -15.50 11.07 19.11
C THR A 341 -15.83 11.92 20.33
N ALA A 342 -17.08 11.90 20.79
CA ALA A 342 -17.46 12.42 22.10
C ALA A 342 -17.27 11.35 23.19
N SER A 343 -17.25 11.77 24.45
CA SER A 343 -17.06 10.86 25.60
C SER A 343 -18.23 9.89 25.81
N SER A 344 -19.40 10.18 25.24
CA SER A 344 -20.59 9.33 25.29
C SER A 344 -20.71 8.36 24.11
N ASP A 345 -19.84 8.47 23.11
CA ASP A 345 -19.96 7.68 21.89
C ASP A 345 -19.52 6.24 22.14
N THR A 346 -20.22 5.30 21.51
CA THR A 346 -19.92 3.86 21.56
C THR A 346 -20.26 3.20 20.23
N GLY A 347 -19.71 2.01 20.00
CA GLY A 347 -20.01 1.17 18.83
C GLY A 347 -19.26 1.57 17.57
N ASP A 348 -19.78 1.14 16.42
CA ASP A 348 -19.08 1.25 15.14
C ASP A 348 -19.74 2.23 14.18
N TYR A 349 -18.92 2.87 13.34
CA TYR A 349 -19.35 3.80 12.32
C TYR A 349 -18.61 3.53 11.01
N ALA A 350 -19.35 3.54 9.90
CA ALA A 350 -18.76 3.51 8.57
C ALA A 350 -18.60 4.94 8.06
N VAL A 351 -17.39 5.33 7.69
CA VAL A 351 -17.09 6.64 7.11
C VAL A 351 -16.82 6.44 5.63
N THR A 352 -17.65 7.05 4.78
CA THR A 352 -17.43 7.09 3.33
C THR A 352 -16.78 8.41 2.95
N VAL A 353 -15.56 8.35 2.43
CA VAL A 353 -14.86 9.50 1.85
C VAL A 353 -15.13 9.50 0.36
N THR A 354 -15.73 10.58 -0.15
CA THR A 354 -16.03 10.77 -1.57
C THR A 354 -15.16 11.88 -2.14
N GLY A 355 -14.30 11.54 -3.10
CA GLY A 355 -13.52 12.49 -3.89
C GLY A 355 -14.23 12.80 -5.20
N ARG A 356 -14.24 14.08 -5.59
CA ARG A 356 -14.84 14.55 -6.84
C ARG A 356 -13.88 15.43 -7.63
N SER A 357 -13.83 15.23 -8.94
CA SER A 357 -13.17 16.13 -9.89
C SER A 357 -13.98 16.23 -11.18
N GLY A 358 -14.60 17.38 -11.44
CA GLY A 358 -15.57 17.54 -12.53
C GLY A 358 -16.72 16.53 -12.44
N ASN A 359 -16.82 15.65 -13.45
CA ASN A 359 -17.82 14.58 -13.54
C ASN A 359 -17.37 13.25 -12.91
N LEU A 360 -16.10 13.14 -12.50
CA LEU A 360 -15.55 11.94 -11.87
C LEU A 360 -15.86 11.96 -10.38
N THR A 361 -16.37 10.83 -9.87
CA THR A 361 -16.66 10.62 -8.45
C THR A 361 -16.14 9.25 -8.04
N ARG A 362 -15.32 9.21 -6.98
CA ARG A 362 -14.73 7.98 -6.43
C ARG A 362 -14.87 8.00 -4.93
N SER A 363 -14.99 6.82 -4.33
CA SER A 363 -15.17 6.70 -2.89
C SER A 363 -14.29 5.60 -2.31
N THR A 364 -13.88 5.81 -1.06
CA THR A 364 -13.29 4.77 -0.21
C THR A 364 -14.03 4.76 1.13
N VAL A 365 -14.10 3.59 1.76
CA VAL A 365 -14.82 3.39 3.02
C VAL A 365 -13.82 2.94 4.08
N LEU A 366 -13.95 3.51 5.27
CA LEU A 366 -13.16 3.16 6.44
C LEU A 366 -14.05 3.04 7.68
N SER A 367 -13.61 2.22 8.63
CA SER A 367 -14.36 1.92 9.84
C SER A 367 -13.79 2.68 11.03
N VAL A 368 -14.66 3.30 11.81
CA VAL A 368 -14.33 3.84 13.13
C VAL A 368 -14.94 2.90 14.16
N HIS A 369 -14.08 2.34 15.02
CA HIS A 369 -14.49 1.50 16.13
C HIS A 369 -14.29 2.29 17.41
N ILE A 370 -15.37 2.61 18.11
CA ILE A 370 -15.25 3.23 19.42
C ILE A 370 -15.01 2.12 20.42
N VAL A 371 -13.75 1.98 20.79
CA VAL A 371 -13.25 0.92 21.67
C VAL A 371 -13.29 1.39 23.12
N ASP A 372 -13.40 0.47 24.07
CA ASP A 372 -13.36 0.83 25.49
C ASP A 372 -12.88 -0.36 26.35
N PHE A 373 -12.84 -0.19 27.67
CA PHE A 373 -12.55 -1.25 28.62
C PHE A 373 -13.44 -1.14 29.85
N SER A 374 -13.65 -2.25 30.54
CA SER A 374 -14.33 -2.25 31.86
C SER A 374 -13.38 -2.70 32.96
N ILE A 375 -13.67 -2.29 34.20
CA ILE A 375 -13.06 -2.83 35.42
C ILE A 375 -14.17 -3.21 36.40
N ILE A 376 -14.11 -4.41 36.96
CA ILE A 376 -15.08 -4.93 37.95
C ILE A 376 -14.31 -5.57 39.11
N ALA A 377 -14.74 -5.34 40.35
CA ALA A 377 -14.19 -5.99 41.53
C ALA A 377 -15.07 -7.17 42.01
N ASN A 378 -14.44 -8.27 42.44
CA ASN A 378 -15.11 -9.38 43.10
C ASN A 378 -14.22 -10.01 44.20
N PRO A 379 -14.67 -10.05 45.47
CA PRO A 379 -15.92 -9.47 45.98
C PRO A 379 -15.89 -7.92 46.02
N THR A 380 -17.05 -7.28 45.89
CA THR A 380 -17.19 -5.82 46.00
C THR A 380 -17.24 -5.32 47.44
N SER A 381 -17.26 -6.22 48.42
CA SER A 381 -17.17 -5.90 49.83
C SER A 381 -16.34 -6.92 50.60
N LEU A 382 -15.62 -6.44 51.61
CA LEU A 382 -14.77 -7.26 52.47
C LEU A 382 -14.94 -6.85 53.93
N THR A 383 -14.93 -7.83 54.82
CA THR A 383 -14.81 -7.60 56.27
C THR A 383 -13.43 -8.07 56.70
N ILE A 384 -12.64 -7.18 57.29
CA ILE A 384 -11.22 -7.39 57.57
C ILE A 384 -10.98 -7.11 59.06
N PRO A 385 -10.77 -8.12 59.89
CA PRO A 385 -10.31 -7.92 61.26
C PRO A 385 -8.98 -7.16 61.30
N ILE A 386 -8.72 -6.38 62.35
CA ILE A 386 -7.39 -5.79 62.56
C ILE A 386 -6.30 -6.87 62.57
N ALA A 387 -5.09 -6.49 62.14
CA ALA A 387 -3.95 -7.40 61.91
C ALA A 387 -4.18 -8.50 60.87
N SER A 388 -5.12 -8.30 59.94
CA SER A 388 -5.39 -9.24 58.85
C SER A 388 -5.41 -8.55 57.48
N SER A 389 -5.49 -9.36 56.43
CA SER A 389 -5.65 -8.88 55.06
C SER A 389 -6.71 -9.70 54.33
N SER A 390 -7.29 -9.11 53.30
CA SER A 390 -8.21 -9.78 52.39
C SER A 390 -8.01 -9.27 50.97
N GLN A 391 -8.50 -10.03 50.00
CA GLN A 391 -8.27 -9.76 48.59
C GLN A 391 -9.58 -9.59 47.83
N SER A 392 -9.53 -8.74 46.81
CA SER A 392 -10.52 -8.65 45.75
C SER A 392 -9.84 -8.87 44.42
N THR A 393 -10.41 -9.70 43.56
CA THR A 393 -9.97 -9.85 42.18
C THR A 393 -10.61 -8.73 41.36
N LEU A 394 -9.77 -7.97 40.65
CA LEU A 394 -10.19 -6.98 39.66
C LEU A 394 -10.15 -7.65 38.30
N THR A 395 -11.29 -7.75 37.63
CA THR A 395 -11.39 -8.24 36.26
C THR A 395 -11.51 -7.06 35.32
N LEU A 396 -10.60 -6.98 34.35
CA LEU A 396 -10.63 -5.99 33.29
C LEU A 396 -10.91 -6.67 31.96
N ALA A 397 -11.78 -6.09 31.15
CA ALA A 397 -12.21 -6.67 29.89
C ALA A 397 -12.18 -5.64 28.76
N SER A 398 -11.77 -6.10 27.58
CA SER A 398 -11.82 -5.34 26.33
C SER A 398 -13.27 -5.18 25.88
N ILE A 399 -13.64 -3.97 25.48
CA ILE A 399 -14.94 -3.66 24.89
C ILE A 399 -14.70 -3.20 23.46
N ASN A 400 -15.50 -3.74 22.53
CA ASN A 400 -15.50 -3.41 21.12
C ASN A 400 -14.10 -3.51 20.45
N GLY A 401 -13.24 -4.41 20.93
CA GLY A 401 -11.92 -4.64 20.34
C GLY A 401 -10.78 -3.77 20.89
N PHE A 402 -10.96 -3.11 22.04
CA PHE A 402 -9.86 -2.41 22.72
C PHE A 402 -8.65 -3.32 22.93
N SER A 403 -7.48 -2.85 22.52
CA SER A 403 -6.20 -3.50 22.75
C SER A 403 -5.21 -2.43 23.22
N GLY A 404 -4.55 -2.67 24.34
CA GLY A 404 -3.63 -1.69 24.91
C GLY A 404 -3.39 -1.89 26.39
N ASN A 405 -2.58 -1.01 26.95
CA ASN A 405 -2.22 -1.02 28.37
C ASN A 405 -3.19 -0.15 29.18
N LEU A 406 -3.59 -0.68 30.32
CA LEU A 406 -4.38 -0.03 31.35
C LEU A 406 -3.47 0.28 32.53
N GLY A 407 -3.34 1.55 32.89
CA GLY A 407 -2.69 1.97 34.14
C GLY A 407 -3.66 1.83 35.31
N LEU A 408 -3.20 1.26 36.43
CA LEU A 408 -4.03 0.95 37.59
C LEU A 408 -3.55 1.72 38.83
N ALA A 409 -4.49 2.29 39.57
CA ALA A 409 -4.23 2.93 40.86
C ALA A 409 -5.36 2.60 41.84
N ALA A 410 -5.03 2.49 43.12
CA ALA A 410 -5.99 2.28 44.20
C ALA A 410 -5.84 3.40 45.25
N SER A 411 -6.97 3.90 45.75
CA SER A 411 -7.01 4.89 46.82
C SER A 411 -8.06 4.51 47.86
N VAL A 412 -7.79 4.87 49.11
CA VAL A 412 -8.66 4.57 50.26
C VAL A 412 -9.38 5.85 50.70
N THR A 413 -10.67 5.75 51.01
CA THR A 413 -11.46 6.84 51.60
C THR A 413 -12.32 6.33 52.78
N PRO A 414 -12.56 7.13 53.83
CA PRO A 414 -11.92 8.43 54.09
C PRO A 414 -10.41 8.25 54.34
N THR A 415 -9.62 9.24 53.95
CA THR A 415 -8.19 9.30 54.29
C THR A 415 -8.05 10.00 55.65
N SER A 416 -7.57 9.30 56.68
CA SER A 416 -7.16 9.93 57.92
C SER A 416 -5.80 10.60 57.72
N VAL A 417 -5.75 11.92 57.96
CA VAL A 417 -4.51 12.72 57.88
C VAL A 417 -3.85 12.73 59.26
N THR A 418 -3.61 11.55 59.84
CA THR A 418 -2.79 11.45 61.04
C THR A 418 -1.33 11.37 60.61
N ALA A 419 -0.51 12.34 61.00
CA ALA A 419 0.91 12.45 60.65
C ALA A 419 1.77 11.38 61.35
N GLY A 420 1.48 10.09 61.12
CA GLY A 420 2.17 8.96 61.75
C GLY A 420 1.74 8.66 63.19
N LEU A 421 0.68 9.30 63.69
CA LEU A 421 0.10 9.00 65.00
C LEU A 421 -1.05 8.01 64.85
N SER A 422 -1.01 6.90 65.58
CA SER A 422 -2.14 5.98 65.76
C SER A 422 -3.41 6.80 66.09
N PRO A 423 -4.49 6.72 65.30
CA PRO A 423 -4.87 5.61 64.38
C PRO A 423 -4.46 5.79 62.89
N SER A 424 -4.37 4.68 62.13
CA SER A 424 -4.11 4.66 60.68
C SER A 424 -5.31 4.14 59.84
N ASP A 425 -5.25 4.35 58.53
CA ASP A 425 -6.16 3.74 57.54
C ASP A 425 -5.72 2.33 57.13
N PRO A 426 -6.58 1.53 56.45
CA PRO A 426 -6.13 0.33 55.77
C PRO A 426 -5.19 0.69 54.60
N THR A 427 -4.24 -0.20 54.30
CA THR A 427 -3.35 -0.06 53.15
C THR A 427 -3.80 -0.94 51.99
N THR A 428 -3.45 -0.57 50.77
CA THR A 428 -3.78 -1.33 49.56
C THR A 428 -2.54 -1.62 48.74
N SER A 429 -2.51 -2.78 48.08
CA SER A 429 -1.52 -3.11 47.06
C SER A 429 -2.17 -3.83 45.89
N LEU A 430 -1.70 -3.53 44.69
CA LEU A 430 -2.11 -4.20 43.46
C LEU A 430 -1.02 -5.17 43.03
N SER A 431 -1.38 -6.37 42.57
CA SER A 431 -0.42 -7.34 42.04
C SER A 431 0.31 -6.84 40.79
N ALA A 432 -0.27 -5.86 40.09
CA ALA A 432 0.34 -5.14 38.98
C ALA A 432 -0.21 -3.71 38.91
N SER A 433 0.64 -2.74 38.57
CA SER A 433 0.24 -1.35 38.30
C SER A 433 -0.19 -1.11 36.85
N ASN A 434 -0.02 -2.10 35.99
CA ASN A 434 -0.49 -2.08 34.61
C ASN A 434 -0.98 -3.46 34.16
N LEU A 435 -1.91 -3.47 33.22
CA LEU A 435 -2.40 -4.69 32.58
C LEU A 435 -2.57 -4.43 31.08
N ALA A 436 -2.00 -5.30 30.25
CA ALA A 436 -2.22 -5.27 28.81
C ALA A 436 -3.42 -6.15 28.46
N LEU A 437 -4.37 -5.61 27.70
CA LEU A 437 -5.47 -6.37 27.10
C LEU A 437 -5.21 -6.55 25.61
N SER A 438 -5.54 -7.75 25.11
CA SER A 438 -5.74 -7.99 23.68
C SER A 438 -7.19 -7.67 23.30
N ALA A 439 -7.43 -7.41 22.01
CA ALA A 439 -8.78 -7.20 21.48
C ALA A 439 -9.70 -8.39 21.82
N GLY A 440 -10.84 -8.11 22.47
CA GLY A 440 -11.78 -9.13 22.95
C GLY A 440 -11.31 -9.95 24.15
N GLY A 441 -10.12 -9.66 24.70
CA GLY A 441 -9.54 -10.34 25.84
C GLY A 441 -10.00 -9.79 27.20
N SER A 442 -9.66 -10.53 28.24
CA SER A 442 -9.80 -10.11 29.64
C SER A 442 -8.55 -10.44 30.43
N GLY A 443 -8.27 -9.68 31.48
CA GLY A 443 -7.19 -9.96 32.42
C GLY A 443 -7.59 -9.64 33.85
N THR A 444 -6.81 -10.12 34.81
CA THR A 444 -7.11 -9.97 36.24
C THR A 444 -5.94 -9.37 37.00
N VAL A 445 -6.24 -8.52 37.98
CA VAL A 445 -5.28 -7.98 38.95
C VAL A 445 -5.81 -8.22 40.36
N THR A 446 -4.97 -8.68 41.27
CA THR A 446 -5.37 -8.89 42.66
C THR A 446 -5.14 -7.61 43.46
N LEU A 447 -6.21 -7.07 44.03
CA LEU A 447 -6.17 -6.02 45.04
C LEU A 447 -6.07 -6.68 46.42
N THR A 448 -4.99 -6.40 47.16
CA THR A 448 -4.84 -6.80 48.56
C THR A 448 -5.08 -5.59 49.46
N ILE A 449 -5.94 -5.75 50.45
CA ILE A 449 -6.23 -4.74 51.47
C ILE A 449 -5.79 -5.28 52.82
N SER A 450 -5.01 -4.49 53.56
CA SER A 450 -4.44 -4.89 54.85
C SER A 450 -4.84 -3.90 55.94
N ALA A 451 -5.37 -4.43 57.05
CA ALA A 451 -5.62 -3.70 58.27
C ALA A 451 -4.53 -4.04 59.29
N SER A 452 -3.79 -3.04 59.74
CA SER A 452 -2.78 -3.21 60.81
C SER A 452 -3.45 -3.27 62.19
N LEU A 453 -2.66 -3.53 63.24
CA LEU A 453 -3.12 -3.39 64.63
C LEU A 453 -3.50 -1.96 65.01
N LEU A 454 -3.06 -0.97 64.23
CA LEU A 454 -3.34 0.46 64.45
C LEU A 454 -4.47 0.97 63.53
N THR A 455 -5.00 0.11 62.65
CA THR A 455 -6.07 0.52 61.74
C THR A 455 -7.37 0.71 62.51
N THR A 456 -8.00 1.87 62.34
CA THR A 456 -9.27 2.18 63.04
C THR A 456 -10.37 1.24 62.55
N PRO A 457 -11.11 0.55 63.44
CA PRO A 457 -12.34 -0.13 63.04
C PRO A 457 -13.35 0.87 62.46
N GLY A 458 -13.96 0.52 61.34
CA GLY A 458 -14.80 1.46 60.59
C GLY A 458 -15.10 0.99 59.18
N THR A 459 -15.85 1.83 58.45
CA THR A 459 -16.15 1.58 57.04
C THR A 459 -15.25 2.44 56.17
N TYR A 460 -14.61 1.80 55.19
CA TYR A 460 -13.76 2.43 54.18
C TYR A 460 -14.24 2.04 52.79
N ALA A 461 -13.83 2.80 51.78
CA ALA A 461 -14.01 2.49 50.38
C ALA A 461 -12.64 2.50 49.69
N VAL A 462 -12.33 1.43 48.98
CA VAL A 462 -11.18 1.40 48.07
C VAL A 462 -11.67 1.68 46.66
N THR A 463 -11.31 2.85 46.12
CA THR A 463 -11.58 3.17 44.71
C THR A 463 -10.39 2.73 43.88
N VAL A 464 -10.62 1.86 42.91
CA VAL A 464 -9.60 1.45 41.94
C VAL A 464 -9.94 2.07 40.60
N SER A 465 -8.98 2.76 39.99
CA SER A 465 -9.09 3.35 38.66
C SER A 465 -8.26 2.58 37.64
N ALA A 466 -8.82 2.35 36.47
CA ALA A 466 -8.13 1.88 35.27
C ALA A 466 -8.14 3.00 34.22
N THR A 467 -6.97 3.36 33.69
CA THR A 467 -6.83 4.50 32.77
C THR A 467 -6.08 4.10 31.50
N SER A 468 -6.58 4.54 30.34
CA SER A 468 -5.86 4.45 29.06
C SER A 468 -6.27 5.60 28.14
N GLY A 469 -5.30 6.20 27.44
CA GLY A 469 -5.56 7.25 26.44
C GLY A 469 -6.47 8.39 26.91
N GLY A 470 -6.41 8.76 28.20
CA GLY A 470 -7.26 9.81 28.78
C GLY A 470 -8.65 9.35 29.28
N VAL A 471 -9.07 8.12 28.96
CA VAL A 471 -10.30 7.50 29.49
C VAL A 471 -10.00 6.81 30.81
N THR A 472 -10.84 7.00 31.82
CA THR A 472 -10.72 6.37 33.14
C THR A 472 -12.03 5.74 33.58
N HIS A 473 -11.98 4.46 33.92
CA HIS A 473 -13.08 3.72 34.56
C HIS A 473 -12.70 3.36 35.98
N THR A 474 -13.68 3.29 36.88
CA THR A 474 -13.45 2.99 38.29
C THR A 474 -14.36 1.89 38.81
N THR A 475 -13.87 1.16 39.81
CA THR A 475 -14.68 0.25 40.63
C THR A 475 -14.41 0.55 42.10
N VAL A 476 -15.38 0.28 42.97
CA VAL A 476 -15.27 0.53 44.41
C VAL A 476 -15.41 -0.79 45.16
N VAL A 477 -14.53 -1.03 46.13
CA VAL A 477 -14.62 -2.13 47.11
C VAL A 477 -14.90 -1.55 48.49
N SER A 478 -16.05 -1.90 49.07
CA SER A 478 -16.42 -1.47 50.42
C SER A 478 -15.73 -2.34 51.48
N ILE A 479 -15.06 -1.73 52.45
CA ILE A 479 -14.30 -2.42 53.48
C ILE A 479 -14.91 -2.14 54.85
N ILE A 480 -15.17 -3.17 55.63
CA ILE A 480 -15.54 -3.05 57.04
C ILE A 480 -14.36 -3.59 57.86
N VAL A 481 -13.67 -2.71 58.58
CA VAL A 481 -12.63 -3.10 59.53
C VAL A 481 -13.26 -3.36 60.89
N THR A 482 -13.03 -4.55 61.44
CA THR A 482 -13.57 -4.96 62.75
C THR A 482 -12.46 -5.22 63.75
N LEU A 483 -12.81 -5.16 65.04
CA LEU A 483 -12.00 -5.80 66.07
C LEU A 483 -12.06 -7.33 65.89
N VAL A 484 -11.06 -8.01 66.44
CA VAL A 484 -10.99 -9.49 66.48
C VAL A 484 -11.97 -10.04 67.50
#